data_AF-A0A0H5A5C8-F1
#
_entry.id   AF-A0A0H5A5C8-F1
#
_cell.length_a   1.000
_cell.length_b   1.000
_cell.length_c   1.000
_cell.angle_alpha   90.00
_cell.angle_beta   90.00
_cell.angle_gamma   90.00
#
_symmetry.space_group_name_H-M   'P 1'
#
loop_
_entity.id
_entity.type
_entity.pdbx_description
1 polymer ?
#
loop_
_entity_poly.entity_id
_entity_poly.type
_entity_poly.pdbx_seq_one_letter_code
_entity_poly.pdbx_strand_id
1 'polypeptide(L)'
;MPPLPVLPEHDTEFLADPEVATQLENLDIKVLGGRPIGIINNRFIDLMNAIAGPGAVLINGRPTDIRRENLSRLSYALGTDGEIVHLPIEATPCHLAIPVQAPRCAVPCADKAVRINLKSRYGYLPLGYTAHLPNISLDSIDNASTLLTLSHWPSNHTPQRYKANLSTQSVFSYLKESGDVEGAQVVTSDHFDLDGLASIYAFLSPASAMKHQQLLIDVARLGDFSRGASSHALKTAFTLNSLAAQVKLPKNIDADTALLHMFNAVLPNVEQVLEHTDRYAQCYLEGMNHLERSERLLSHPDMMLVEYPDIDLAVFHLPAAIRSDQLNDQQPYLGLSNIAFHNRTRCGVLAIVHGTVLEVRQRYESWVERISGIPRARRDLSIFAQALQQDEREGGVWRYGGVENIMPSLKYEGPGSTRYSAETLLMELRQFLKVAPAAWSGSPQPA
;
A
#
# COMPACT_ATOMS: atom_id res chain seq x y z
N MET A 1 11.64 30.17 16.61
CA MET A 1 12.24 28.81 16.53
C MET A 1 13.46 28.90 15.62
N PRO A 2 14.56 28.20 15.89
CA PRO A 2 15.65 28.14 14.90
C PRO A 2 15.13 27.44 13.63
N PRO A 3 15.59 27.82 12.43
CA PRO A 3 15.19 27.17 11.19
C PRO A 3 15.56 25.68 11.27
N LEU A 4 14.64 24.82 10.84
CA LEU A 4 14.91 23.40 10.65
C LEU A 4 16.12 23.27 9.73
N PRO A 5 17.13 22.46 10.07
CA PRO A 5 18.26 22.26 9.19
C PRO A 5 17.74 21.63 7.90
N VAL A 6 18.01 22.29 6.77
CA VAL A 6 17.92 21.68 5.45
C VAL A 6 18.88 20.50 5.49
N LEU A 7 18.33 19.29 5.54
CA LEU A 7 19.14 18.07 5.46
C LEU A 7 19.86 18.08 4.10
N PRO A 8 21.14 17.65 4.04
CA PRO A 8 21.85 17.60 2.78
C PRO A 8 21.12 16.63 1.84
N GLU A 9 20.86 17.06 0.61
CA GLU A 9 20.61 16.15 -0.50
C GLU A 9 21.83 15.24 -0.62
N HIS A 10 21.72 14.02 -0.11
CA HIS A 10 22.59 12.96 -0.59
C HIS A 10 22.12 12.67 -2.02
N ASP A 11 22.73 13.34 -3.00
CA ASP A 11 22.82 12.83 -4.37
C ASP A 11 23.39 11.42 -4.29
N THR A 12 22.50 10.44 -4.15
CA THR A 12 22.84 9.04 -4.11
C THR A 12 22.77 8.57 -5.54
N GLU A 13 23.85 8.82 -6.28
CA GLU A 13 23.98 8.39 -7.67
C GLU A 13 23.66 6.89 -7.77
N PHE A 14 22.63 6.55 -8.56
CA PHE A 14 22.25 5.18 -8.81
C PHE A 14 23.19 4.58 -9.87
N LEU A 15 23.94 3.54 -9.49
CA LEU A 15 24.82 2.81 -10.39
C LEU A 15 24.03 1.68 -11.06
N ALA A 16 23.98 1.68 -12.38
CA ALA A 16 23.34 0.65 -13.19
C ALA A 16 24.24 0.27 -14.38
N ASP A 17 24.00 -0.90 -14.99
CA ASP A 17 24.65 -1.25 -16.25
C ASP A 17 24.29 -0.19 -17.32
N PRO A 18 25.21 0.17 -18.25
CA PRO A 18 24.97 1.29 -19.18
C PRO A 18 23.66 1.21 -19.96
N GLU A 19 23.25 0.01 -20.37
CA GLU A 19 21.99 -0.22 -21.09
C GLU A 19 20.73 -0.09 -20.22
N VAL A 20 20.86 -0.28 -18.90
CA VAL A 20 19.79 -0.07 -17.93
C VAL A 20 19.72 1.40 -17.57
N ALA A 21 20.87 2.06 -17.34
CA ALA A 21 20.95 3.47 -16.97
C ALA A 21 20.19 4.39 -17.94
N THR A 22 20.28 4.16 -19.25
CA THR A 22 19.55 4.94 -20.28
C THR A 22 18.03 4.80 -20.19
N GLN A 23 17.54 3.66 -19.69
CA GLN A 23 16.10 3.43 -19.51
C GLN A 23 15.57 4.08 -18.22
N LEU A 24 16.45 4.39 -17.27
CA LEU A 24 16.10 4.97 -15.96
C LEU A 24 15.95 6.49 -15.98
N GLU A 25 16.42 7.18 -17.03
CA GLU A 25 16.47 8.66 -17.11
C GLU A 25 15.12 9.36 -16.86
N ASN A 26 14.00 8.67 -17.12
CA ASN A 26 12.66 9.23 -16.98
C ASN A 26 11.93 8.77 -15.69
N LEU A 27 12.63 8.11 -14.78
CA LEU A 27 12.07 7.63 -13.51
C LEU A 27 12.55 8.52 -12.36
N ASP A 28 11.65 8.87 -11.45
CA ASP A 28 12.06 9.26 -10.09
C ASP A 28 12.44 7.97 -9.36
N ILE A 29 13.64 7.89 -8.81
CA ILE A 29 14.14 6.68 -8.16
C ILE A 29 14.35 6.96 -6.69
N LYS A 30 13.67 6.17 -5.85
CA LYS A 30 13.79 6.24 -4.40
C LYS A 30 14.12 4.87 -3.83
N VAL A 31 14.86 4.83 -2.72
CA VAL A 31 15.01 3.61 -1.94
C VAL A 31 13.82 3.50 -0.99
N LEU A 32 12.89 2.58 -1.27
CA LEU A 32 11.72 2.31 -0.45
C LEU A 32 11.77 0.87 0.04
N GLY A 33 11.53 0.66 1.33
CA GLY A 33 11.51 -0.70 1.87
C GLY A 33 12.86 -1.43 1.80
N GLY A 34 13.97 -0.71 1.63
CA GLY A 34 15.30 -1.29 1.34
C GLY A 34 15.50 -1.71 -0.12
N ARG A 35 14.59 -1.33 -1.03
CA ARG A 35 14.66 -1.65 -2.46
C ARG A 35 14.74 -0.39 -3.33
N PRO A 36 15.44 -0.41 -4.46
CA PRO A 36 15.42 0.65 -5.46
C PRO A 36 14.09 0.59 -6.23
N ILE A 37 13.25 1.60 -6.03
CA ILE A 37 11.93 1.71 -6.66
C ILE A 37 11.94 2.86 -7.65
N GLY A 38 11.66 2.54 -8.92
CA GLY A 38 11.34 3.53 -9.94
C GLY A 38 9.89 3.96 -9.83
N ILE A 39 9.64 5.26 -9.86
CA ILE A 39 8.34 5.89 -9.69
C ILE A 39 8.01 6.69 -10.95
N ILE A 40 6.89 6.35 -11.59
CA ILE A 40 6.38 7.07 -12.76
C ILE A 40 4.86 6.98 -12.81
N ASN A 41 4.16 8.10 -13.01
CA ASN A 41 2.70 8.17 -13.04
C ASN A 41 2.03 7.46 -11.84
N ASN A 42 2.58 7.62 -10.63
CA ASN A 42 2.14 6.94 -9.41
C ASN A 42 2.20 5.39 -9.48
N ARG A 43 3.02 4.84 -10.39
CA ARG A 43 3.33 3.41 -10.46
C ARG A 43 4.72 3.15 -9.90
N PHE A 44 4.80 2.14 -9.06
CA PHE A 44 6.00 1.68 -8.40
C PHE A 44 6.56 0.51 -9.21
N ILE A 45 7.85 0.57 -9.53
CA ILE A 45 8.57 -0.45 -10.29
C ILE A 45 9.72 -0.91 -9.43
N ASP A 46 9.66 -2.17 -8.97
CA ASP A 46 10.80 -2.81 -8.31
C ASP A 46 11.92 -3.04 -9.32
N LEU A 47 12.95 -2.19 -9.29
CA LEU A 47 14.02 -2.20 -10.29
C LEU A 47 14.86 -3.47 -10.21
N MET A 48 15.02 -4.09 -9.03
CA MET A 48 15.71 -5.36 -8.92
C MET A 48 14.98 -6.46 -9.71
N ASN A 49 13.67 -6.59 -9.48
CA ASN A 49 12.87 -7.60 -10.16
C ASN A 49 12.70 -7.29 -11.66
N ALA A 50 12.68 -6.02 -12.04
CA ALA A 50 12.62 -5.61 -13.44
C ALA A 50 13.93 -5.91 -14.21
N ILE A 51 15.09 -5.81 -13.55
CA ILE A 51 16.40 -6.07 -14.15
C ILE A 51 16.77 -7.56 -14.16
N ALA A 52 16.58 -8.23 -13.03
CA ALA A 52 17.10 -9.58 -12.77
C ALA A 52 16.01 -10.67 -12.73
N GLY A 53 14.74 -10.30 -12.91
CA GLY A 53 13.59 -11.19 -12.83
C GLY A 53 13.08 -11.38 -11.41
N PRO A 54 11.93 -12.04 -11.23
CA PRO A 54 11.29 -12.13 -9.91
C PRO A 54 12.14 -12.90 -8.90
N GLY A 55 12.10 -12.47 -7.64
CA GLY A 55 12.95 -13.01 -6.56
C GLY A 55 14.36 -12.41 -6.54
N ALA A 56 14.60 -11.30 -7.24
CA ALA A 56 15.88 -10.63 -7.26
C ALA A 56 16.19 -9.93 -5.92
N VAL A 57 17.43 -10.09 -5.49
CA VAL A 57 18.01 -9.51 -4.27
C VAL A 57 19.38 -8.89 -4.54
N LEU A 58 19.74 -7.92 -3.71
CA LEU A 58 21.08 -7.33 -3.68
C LEU A 58 22.04 -8.21 -2.88
N ILE A 59 23.23 -8.46 -3.42
CA ILE A 59 24.28 -9.22 -2.71
C ILE A 59 25.33 -8.32 -2.05
N ASN A 60 25.44 -7.06 -2.47
CA ASN A 60 26.41 -6.09 -1.93
C ASN A 60 25.84 -5.23 -0.78
N GLY A 61 24.54 -5.35 -0.48
CA GLY A 61 23.84 -4.57 0.52
C GLY A 61 23.67 -3.08 0.20
N ARG A 62 23.97 -2.63 -1.04
CA ARG A 62 23.89 -1.22 -1.46
C ARG A 62 22.69 -1.01 -2.40
N PRO A 63 21.55 -0.48 -1.93
CA PRO A 63 20.35 -0.33 -2.74
C PRO A 63 20.48 0.66 -3.90
N THR A 64 21.54 1.47 -3.92
CA THR A 64 21.85 2.39 -5.02
C THR A 64 22.75 1.77 -6.09
N ASP A 65 23.23 0.55 -5.92
CA ASP A 65 24.08 -0.14 -6.90
C ASP A 65 23.37 -1.38 -7.45
N ILE A 66 22.63 -1.17 -8.55
CA ILE A 66 21.74 -2.13 -9.20
C ILE A 66 22.33 -2.77 -10.45
N ARG A 67 23.67 -2.69 -10.61
CA ARG A 67 24.40 -3.43 -11.65
C ARG A 67 24.18 -4.93 -11.46
N ARG A 68 24.04 -5.70 -12.55
CA ARG A 68 23.72 -7.14 -12.47
C ARG A 68 24.73 -7.96 -11.68
N GLU A 69 26.00 -7.56 -11.69
CA GLU A 69 27.06 -8.18 -10.86
C GLU A 69 26.77 -8.11 -9.36
N ASN A 70 25.90 -7.19 -8.93
CA ASN A 70 25.47 -6.98 -7.55
C ASN A 70 24.06 -7.53 -7.27
N LEU A 71 23.44 -8.21 -8.24
CA LEU A 71 22.14 -8.85 -8.11
C LEU A 71 22.27 -10.37 -8.16
N SER A 72 21.36 -11.05 -7.48
CA SER A 72 21.16 -12.50 -7.56
C SER A 72 19.67 -12.81 -7.51
N ARG A 73 19.25 -13.92 -8.12
CA ARG A 73 17.87 -14.40 -8.03
C ARG A 73 17.78 -15.53 -7.03
N LEU A 74 16.89 -15.41 -6.05
CA LEU A 74 16.59 -16.48 -5.13
C LEU A 74 15.68 -17.51 -5.80
N SER A 75 15.98 -18.79 -5.60
CA SER A 75 15.16 -19.91 -6.07
C SER A 75 14.83 -20.85 -4.92
N TYR A 76 13.60 -21.38 -4.95
CA TYR A 76 13.07 -22.35 -4.00
C TYR A 76 12.63 -23.60 -4.77
N ALA A 77 12.83 -24.78 -4.21
CA ALA A 77 12.41 -26.05 -4.80
C ALA A 77 11.37 -26.72 -3.90
N LEU A 78 10.23 -27.10 -4.49
CA LEU A 78 9.18 -27.85 -3.79
C LEU A 78 9.68 -29.23 -3.37
N GLY A 79 9.14 -29.77 -2.28
CA GLY A 79 9.47 -31.11 -1.78
C GLY A 79 10.87 -31.25 -1.18
N THR A 80 11.56 -30.13 -0.94
CA THR A 80 12.86 -30.10 -0.25
C THR A 80 12.70 -29.68 1.21
N ASP A 81 13.78 -29.72 2.00
CA ASP A 81 13.80 -29.20 3.38
C ASP A 81 13.74 -27.65 3.44
N GLY A 82 13.33 -27.00 2.33
CA GLY A 82 13.15 -25.56 2.22
C GLY A 82 14.43 -24.79 1.93
N GLU A 83 15.33 -25.33 1.12
CA GLU A 83 16.57 -24.62 0.79
C GLU A 83 16.31 -23.48 -0.21
N ILE A 84 16.87 -22.31 0.07
CA ILE A 84 16.92 -21.19 -0.87
C ILE A 84 18.31 -21.12 -1.46
N VAL A 85 18.37 -21.11 -2.79
CA VAL A 85 19.63 -21.02 -3.53
C VAL A 85 19.74 -19.70 -4.26
N HIS A 86 20.96 -19.16 -4.29
CA HIS A 86 21.32 -17.99 -5.07
C HIS A 86 21.70 -18.39 -6.49
N LEU A 87 20.98 -17.85 -7.47
CA LEU A 87 21.30 -18.01 -8.88
C LEU A 87 21.97 -16.72 -9.39
N PRO A 88 23.06 -16.83 -10.17
CA PRO A 88 23.68 -15.66 -10.80
C PRO A 88 22.76 -15.07 -11.86
N ILE A 89 22.92 -13.78 -12.13
CA ILE A 89 22.19 -13.06 -13.18
C ILE A 89 23.06 -13.04 -14.44
N GLU A 90 22.51 -13.54 -15.55
CA GLU A 90 23.19 -13.49 -16.85
C GLU A 90 23.21 -12.06 -17.41
N ALA A 91 24.32 -11.68 -18.04
CA ALA A 91 24.48 -10.41 -18.73
C ALA A 91 23.81 -10.44 -20.12
N THR A 92 22.49 -10.61 -20.14
CA THR A 92 21.68 -10.49 -21.36
C THR A 92 21.01 -9.10 -21.44
N PRO A 93 20.76 -8.57 -22.65
CA PRO A 93 20.10 -7.27 -22.80
C PRO A 93 18.78 -7.21 -22.03
N CYS A 94 18.63 -6.23 -21.15
CA CYS A 94 17.40 -6.01 -20.39
C CYS A 94 16.58 -4.88 -21.01
N HIS A 95 15.29 -5.12 -21.19
CA HIS A 95 14.32 -4.10 -21.55
C HIS A 95 13.30 -3.94 -20.42
N LEU A 96 13.34 -2.81 -19.73
CA LEU A 96 12.44 -2.49 -18.64
C LEU A 96 11.05 -2.17 -19.19
N ALA A 97 10.02 -2.77 -18.61
CA ALA A 97 8.62 -2.47 -18.94
C ALA A 97 8.18 -1.17 -18.26
N ILE A 98 8.68 -0.03 -18.74
CA ILE A 98 8.38 1.30 -18.19
C ILE A 98 7.15 1.88 -18.90
N PRO A 99 6.10 2.31 -18.17
CA PRO A 99 4.97 3.02 -18.76
C PRO A 99 5.41 4.32 -19.44
N VAL A 100 4.76 4.67 -20.55
CA VAL A 100 4.95 5.99 -21.17
C VAL A 100 4.45 7.07 -20.23
N GLN A 101 5.23 8.13 -20.04
CA GLN A 101 4.83 9.28 -19.25
C GLN A 101 3.63 9.97 -19.91
N ALA A 102 2.55 10.17 -19.15
CA ALA A 102 1.43 10.97 -19.64
C ALA A 102 1.86 12.45 -19.74
N PRO A 103 1.41 13.20 -20.75
CA PRO A 103 1.70 14.63 -20.81
C PRO A 103 1.13 15.31 -19.57
N ARG A 104 1.99 15.96 -18.76
CA ARG A 104 1.56 16.70 -17.58
C ARG A 104 0.75 17.91 -18.03
N CYS A 105 -0.45 18.07 -17.49
CA CYS A 105 -1.20 19.32 -17.65
C CYS A 105 -0.43 20.48 -16.98
N ALA A 106 -0.66 21.71 -17.47
CA ALA A 106 -0.05 22.89 -16.89
C ALA A 106 -0.36 23.00 -15.40
N VAL A 107 0.68 23.24 -14.59
CA VAL A 107 0.57 23.40 -13.13
C VAL A 107 -0.45 24.50 -12.84
N PRO A 108 -1.56 24.19 -12.16
CA PRO A 108 -2.50 25.22 -11.78
C PRO A 108 -1.91 26.14 -10.70
N CYS A 109 -2.24 27.43 -10.76
CA CYS A 109 -1.89 28.39 -9.71
C CYS A 109 -2.44 27.95 -8.35
N ALA A 110 -1.81 28.38 -7.25
CA ALA A 110 -2.27 28.16 -5.88
C ALA A 110 -3.74 28.57 -5.65
N ASP A 111 -4.28 29.47 -6.48
CA ASP A 111 -5.68 29.89 -6.48
C ASP A 111 -6.68 28.75 -6.78
N LYS A 112 -6.22 27.63 -7.32
CA LYS A 112 -7.05 26.44 -7.57
C LYS A 112 -7.03 25.42 -6.42
N ALA A 113 -6.33 25.71 -5.32
CA ALA A 113 -6.27 24.81 -4.18
C ALA A 113 -7.66 24.61 -3.57
N VAL A 114 -8.01 23.35 -3.28
CA VAL A 114 -9.29 23.03 -2.64
C VAL A 114 -9.28 23.54 -1.21
N ARG A 115 -10.30 24.32 -0.84
CA ARG A 115 -10.49 24.82 0.53
C ARG A 115 -11.87 24.45 1.01
N ILE A 116 -11.99 24.10 2.29
CA ILE A 116 -13.28 23.77 2.92
C ILE A 116 -14.05 25.06 3.25
N ASN A 117 -13.35 26.14 3.59
CA ASN A 117 -13.93 27.46 3.81
C ASN A 117 -12.86 28.57 3.71
N LEU A 118 -13.30 29.83 3.72
CA LEU A 118 -12.43 31.02 3.64
C LEU A 118 -11.48 31.18 4.84
N LYS A 119 -11.76 30.51 5.97
CA LYS A 119 -10.91 30.54 7.17
C LYS A 119 -9.83 29.45 7.16
N SER A 120 -9.88 28.52 6.20
CA SER A 120 -8.87 27.47 6.04
C SER A 120 -7.53 28.11 5.70
N ARG A 121 -6.55 27.98 6.61
CA ARG A 121 -5.18 28.49 6.42
C ARG A 121 -4.56 27.89 5.16
N TYR A 122 -4.71 26.58 5.00
CA TYR A 122 -4.17 25.81 3.88
C TYR A 122 -5.22 25.57 2.81
N GLY A 123 -4.76 25.26 1.60
CA GLY A 123 -5.56 24.59 0.57
C GLY A 123 -4.92 23.27 0.16
N TYR A 124 -5.68 22.37 -0.43
CA TYR A 124 -5.14 21.11 -0.95
C TYR A 124 -4.80 21.22 -2.44
N LEU A 125 -3.63 20.69 -2.83
CA LEU A 125 -3.24 20.41 -4.22
C LEU A 125 -2.59 19.02 -4.32
N PRO A 126 -2.80 18.27 -5.41
CA PRO A 126 -2.06 17.06 -5.72
C PRO A 126 -0.54 17.26 -5.75
N LEU A 127 0.24 16.22 -5.41
CA LEU A 127 1.69 16.32 -5.30
C LEU A 127 2.35 16.83 -6.58
N GLY A 128 1.92 16.37 -7.76
CA GLY A 128 2.50 16.80 -9.03
C GLY A 128 2.31 18.30 -9.33
N TYR A 129 1.42 18.99 -8.61
CA TYR A 129 1.20 20.44 -8.75
C TYR A 129 2.01 21.28 -7.76
N THR A 130 2.76 20.65 -6.85
CA THR A 130 3.47 21.34 -5.76
C THR A 130 4.99 21.38 -5.95
N ALA A 131 5.51 20.95 -7.09
CA ALA A 131 6.94 20.84 -7.35
C ALA A 131 7.75 22.13 -7.08
N HIS A 132 7.12 23.30 -7.23
CA HIS A 132 7.71 24.63 -7.00
C HIS A 132 6.96 25.45 -5.94
N LEU A 133 6.09 24.82 -5.16
CA LEU A 133 5.28 25.48 -4.15
C LEU A 133 5.62 24.91 -2.76
N PRO A 134 6.03 25.76 -1.80
CA PRO A 134 6.23 25.34 -0.43
C PRO A 134 4.98 24.66 0.13
N ASN A 135 5.12 23.39 0.51
CA ASN A 135 3.99 22.53 0.84
C ASN A 135 4.25 21.66 2.08
N ILE A 136 3.18 21.07 2.59
CA ILE A 136 3.21 20.02 3.60
C ILE A 136 2.72 18.73 2.94
N SER A 137 3.57 17.70 2.91
CA SER A 137 3.23 16.37 2.39
C SER A 137 2.54 15.56 3.47
N LEU A 138 1.30 15.14 3.20
CA LEU A 138 0.44 14.41 4.12
C LEU A 138 0.08 13.08 3.50
N ASP A 139 0.49 12.00 4.16
CA ASP A 139 0.24 10.64 3.67
C ASP A 139 0.63 10.47 2.19
N SER A 140 1.88 10.75 1.89
CA SER A 140 2.44 10.63 0.53
C SER A 140 3.96 10.65 0.59
N ILE A 141 4.61 10.50 -0.56
CA ILE A 141 6.01 10.90 -0.73
C ILE A 141 6.15 12.43 -0.70
N ASP A 142 7.39 12.92 -0.66
CA ASP A 142 7.73 14.34 -0.74
C ASP A 142 8.46 14.72 -2.04
N ASN A 143 8.59 16.03 -2.23
CA ASN A 143 9.34 16.67 -3.30
C ASN A 143 10.26 17.77 -2.73
N ALA A 144 11.12 18.35 -3.58
CA ALA A 144 12.10 19.37 -3.18
C ALA A 144 11.50 20.65 -2.55
N SER A 145 10.20 20.91 -2.75
CA SER A 145 9.50 22.06 -2.14
C SER A 145 8.77 21.71 -0.83
N THR A 146 8.87 20.47 -0.35
CA THR A 146 8.18 20.02 0.85
C THR A 146 8.90 20.53 2.10
N LEU A 147 8.18 21.31 2.94
CA LEU A 147 8.71 21.88 4.18
C LEU A 147 8.50 20.99 5.40
N LEU A 148 7.49 20.12 5.34
CA LEU A 148 7.14 19.16 6.38
C LEU A 148 6.49 17.93 5.76
N THR A 149 6.93 16.75 6.16
CA THR A 149 6.31 15.48 5.81
C THR A 149 5.64 14.89 7.06
N LEU A 150 4.40 14.42 6.93
CA LEU A 150 3.66 13.69 7.96
C LEU A 150 3.02 12.47 7.28
N SER A 151 3.82 11.43 7.13
CA SER A 151 3.50 10.18 6.44
C SER A 151 4.08 8.98 7.20
N HIS A 152 3.43 7.83 7.09
CA HIS A 152 3.97 6.54 7.54
C HIS A 152 4.51 5.66 6.39
N TRP A 153 4.53 6.16 5.15
CA TRP A 153 5.07 5.43 4.02
C TRP A 153 6.58 5.14 4.22
N PRO A 154 7.12 4.07 3.62
CA PRO A 154 8.54 3.77 3.77
C PRO A 154 9.44 4.93 3.35
N SER A 155 10.53 5.13 4.09
CA SER A 155 11.52 6.20 3.84
C SER A 155 10.96 7.63 3.90
N ASN A 156 9.81 7.85 4.54
CA ASN A 156 9.29 9.20 4.79
C ASN A 156 10.26 10.05 5.65
N HIS A 157 10.16 11.37 5.50
CA HIS A 157 10.89 12.35 6.31
C HIS A 157 10.08 12.91 7.48
N THR A 158 9.09 12.16 8.00
CA THR A 158 8.34 12.59 9.18
C THR A 158 9.28 12.75 10.38
N PRO A 159 9.28 13.92 11.05
CA PRO A 159 10.11 14.12 12.23
C PRO A 159 9.84 13.04 13.30
N GLN A 160 10.90 12.47 13.88
CA GLN A 160 10.80 11.30 14.78
C GLN A 160 9.77 11.46 15.90
N ARG A 161 9.65 12.66 16.48
CA ARG A 161 8.68 12.97 17.55
C ARG A 161 7.21 12.87 17.13
N TYR A 162 6.93 12.94 15.83
CA TYR A 162 5.59 12.89 15.26
C TYR A 162 5.29 11.58 14.56
N LYS A 163 6.28 10.69 14.36
CA LYS A 163 6.04 9.40 13.71
C LYS A 163 4.98 8.62 14.46
N ALA A 164 4.03 8.07 13.71
CA ALA A 164 2.99 7.19 14.19
C ALA A 164 2.74 6.06 13.19
N ASN A 165 1.92 5.07 13.57
CA ASN A 165 1.56 3.97 12.67
C ASN A 165 0.59 4.39 11.56
N LEU A 166 0.01 5.59 11.64
CA LEU A 166 -0.91 6.18 10.65
C LEU A 166 -0.48 7.62 10.41
N SER A 167 -0.56 8.08 9.17
CA SER A 167 -0.26 9.46 8.78
C SER A 167 -1.17 10.45 9.53
N THR A 168 -2.45 10.14 9.69
CA THR A 168 -3.42 10.94 10.47
C THR A 168 -3.01 11.08 11.93
N GLN A 169 -2.45 10.02 12.53
CA GLN A 169 -1.95 10.10 13.91
C GLN A 169 -0.73 11.01 14.00
N SER A 170 0.16 10.97 13.00
CA SER A 170 1.30 11.89 12.90
C SER A 170 0.84 13.33 12.79
N VAL A 171 -0.19 13.59 11.97
CA VAL A 171 -0.84 14.91 11.85
C VAL A 171 -1.40 15.41 13.16
N PHE A 172 -2.18 14.61 13.88
CA PHE A 172 -2.72 15.04 15.17
C PHE A 172 -1.63 15.27 16.23
N SER A 173 -0.51 14.55 16.14
CA SER A 173 0.62 14.75 17.05
C SER A 173 1.30 16.09 16.76
N TYR A 174 1.49 16.44 15.49
CA TYR A 174 1.96 17.75 15.07
C TYR A 174 1.01 18.87 15.50
N LEU A 175 -0.29 18.77 15.18
CA LEU A 175 -1.29 19.82 15.43
C LEU A 175 -1.50 20.15 16.92
N LYS A 176 -1.19 19.21 17.82
CA LYS A 176 -1.24 19.45 19.28
C LYS A 176 -0.10 20.35 19.77
N GLU A 177 1.05 20.32 19.11
CA GLU A 177 2.22 21.11 19.48
C GLU A 177 2.35 22.40 18.67
N SER A 178 2.02 22.34 17.38
CA SER A 178 2.15 23.44 16.42
C SER A 178 0.96 23.47 15.47
N GLY A 179 0.43 24.65 15.17
CA GLY A 179 -0.71 24.80 14.25
C GLY A 179 -0.36 25.38 12.88
N ASP A 180 0.88 25.80 12.66
CA ASP A 180 1.30 26.44 11.41
C ASP A 180 2.71 26.01 11.00
N VAL A 181 2.91 25.75 9.70
CA VAL A 181 4.21 25.59 9.05
C VAL A 181 4.52 26.88 8.30
N GLU A 182 5.50 27.63 8.80
CA GLU A 182 5.91 28.90 8.18
C GLU A 182 6.31 28.70 6.71
N GLY A 183 5.82 29.56 5.83
CA GLY A 183 6.06 29.49 4.39
C GLY A 183 5.11 28.57 3.61
N ALA A 184 4.49 27.57 4.25
CA ALA A 184 3.52 26.70 3.57
C ALA A 184 2.14 27.37 3.45
N GLN A 185 1.50 27.17 2.29
CA GLN A 185 0.09 27.56 2.06
C GLN A 185 -0.76 26.41 1.53
N VAL A 186 -0.12 25.31 1.17
CA VAL A 186 -0.77 24.13 0.59
C VAL A 186 -0.35 22.88 1.33
N VAL A 187 -1.31 21.97 1.48
CA VAL A 187 -1.07 20.57 1.85
C VAL A 187 -1.21 19.72 0.61
N THR A 188 -0.52 18.59 0.57
CA THR A 188 -0.48 17.74 -0.61
C THR A 188 -0.51 16.25 -0.27
N SER A 189 -0.94 15.45 -1.25
CA SER A 189 -0.87 14.00 -1.28
C SER A 189 -0.82 13.54 -2.75
N ASP A 190 -0.22 12.38 -3.02
CA ASP A 190 -0.08 11.75 -4.33
C ASP A 190 -1.15 10.69 -4.61
N HIS A 191 -2.01 10.39 -3.64
CA HIS A 191 -3.11 9.44 -3.79
C HIS A 191 -4.33 9.82 -2.94
N PHE A 192 -5.40 9.06 -3.11
CA PHE A 192 -6.62 9.20 -2.32
C PHE A 192 -6.89 7.91 -1.57
N ASP A 193 -6.90 8.00 -0.26
CA ASP A 193 -7.49 7.02 0.63
C ASP A 193 -8.04 7.71 1.90
N LEU A 194 -8.41 6.92 2.90
CA LEU A 194 -9.02 7.44 4.12
C LEU A 194 -7.99 8.01 5.11
N ASP A 195 -6.73 7.56 5.11
CA ASP A 195 -5.71 8.12 5.98
C ASP A 195 -5.24 9.48 5.44
N GLY A 196 -5.00 9.59 4.13
CA GLY A 196 -4.70 10.85 3.45
C GLY A 196 -5.85 11.85 3.53
N LEU A 197 -7.10 11.41 3.35
CA LEU A 197 -8.26 12.27 3.51
C LEU A 197 -8.40 12.83 4.91
N ALA A 198 -8.25 12.00 5.95
CA ALA A 198 -8.34 12.44 7.33
C ALA A 198 -7.17 13.38 7.70
N SER A 199 -5.97 13.09 7.22
CA SER A 199 -4.77 13.92 7.36
C SER A 199 -4.95 15.31 6.75
N ILE A 200 -5.40 15.39 5.49
CA ILE A 200 -5.65 16.65 4.79
C ILE A 200 -6.77 17.42 5.46
N TYR A 201 -7.89 16.77 5.80
CA TYR A 201 -9.00 17.41 6.49
C TYR A 201 -8.56 18.05 7.81
N ALA A 202 -7.67 17.40 8.56
CA ALA A 202 -7.15 17.93 9.82
C ALA A 202 -6.38 19.25 9.67
N PHE A 203 -5.67 19.47 8.56
CA PHE A 203 -5.03 20.75 8.26
C PHE A 203 -6.00 21.80 7.72
N LEU A 204 -7.00 21.40 6.92
CA LEU A 204 -7.97 22.32 6.34
C LEU A 204 -9.03 22.80 7.35
N SER A 205 -9.31 22.01 8.39
CA SER A 205 -10.25 22.37 9.45
C SER A 205 -9.79 21.87 10.84
N PRO A 206 -8.69 22.44 11.41
CA PRO A 206 -8.07 21.90 12.62
C PRO A 206 -9.01 21.81 13.82
N ALA A 207 -9.81 22.85 14.07
CA ALA A 207 -10.74 22.88 15.20
C ALA A 207 -11.81 21.78 15.11
N SER A 208 -12.38 21.57 13.91
CA SER A 208 -13.38 20.52 13.70
C SER A 208 -12.77 19.12 13.72
N ALA A 209 -11.57 18.96 13.14
CA ALA A 209 -10.85 17.69 13.18
C ALA A 209 -10.44 17.29 14.60
N MET A 210 -9.99 18.24 15.43
CA MET A 210 -9.65 17.97 16.84
C MET A 210 -10.87 17.50 17.65
N LYS A 211 -12.06 18.04 17.39
CA LYS A 211 -13.32 17.56 17.99
C LYS A 211 -13.62 16.09 17.63
N HIS A 212 -13.23 15.67 16.42
CA HIS A 212 -13.47 14.33 15.88
C HIS A 212 -12.21 13.45 15.84
N GLN A 213 -11.17 13.79 16.60
CA GLN A 213 -9.84 13.18 16.48
C GLN A 213 -9.86 11.65 16.50
N GLN A 214 -10.54 11.05 17.48
CA GLN A 214 -10.56 9.59 17.61
C GLN A 214 -11.29 8.91 16.44
N LEU A 215 -12.40 9.50 15.99
CA LEU A 215 -13.17 8.98 14.85
C LEU A 215 -12.35 9.02 13.56
N LEU A 216 -11.64 10.13 13.31
CA LEU A 216 -10.76 10.27 12.14
C LEU A 216 -9.60 9.26 12.18
N ILE A 217 -9.01 9.00 13.35
CA ILE A 217 -7.98 7.97 13.51
C ILE A 217 -8.55 6.56 13.24
N ASP A 218 -9.77 6.27 13.69
CA ASP A 218 -10.40 4.97 13.42
C ASP A 218 -10.80 4.81 11.94
N VAL A 219 -11.17 5.90 11.26
CA VAL A 219 -11.42 5.93 9.81
C VAL A 219 -10.13 5.70 9.03
N ALA A 220 -9.04 6.38 9.39
CA ALA A 220 -7.72 6.15 8.80
C ALA A 220 -7.27 4.69 8.97
N ARG A 221 -7.43 4.13 10.19
CA ARG A 221 -7.14 2.71 10.47
C ARG A 221 -7.96 1.75 9.60
N LEU A 222 -9.22 2.08 9.32
CA LEU A 222 -10.07 1.29 8.43
C LEU A 222 -9.64 1.40 6.97
N GLY A 223 -9.09 2.55 6.53
CA GLY A 223 -8.49 2.70 5.21
C GLY A 223 -7.32 1.75 5.02
N ASP A 224 -6.24 1.97 5.78
CA ASP A 224 -4.95 1.33 5.52
C ASP A 224 -4.90 -0.11 6.00
N PHE A 225 -5.38 -0.35 7.22
CA PHE A 225 -5.26 -1.66 7.85
C PHE A 225 -6.52 -2.49 7.68
N SER A 226 -7.60 -1.88 7.17
CA SER A 226 -8.92 -2.53 7.05
C SER A 226 -9.28 -3.22 8.37
N ARG A 227 -9.14 -2.51 9.48
CA ARG A 227 -9.30 -3.08 10.82
C ARG A 227 -10.04 -2.12 11.74
N GLY A 228 -11.05 -2.66 12.42
CA GLY A 228 -11.90 -1.90 13.33
C GLY A 228 -13.31 -2.46 13.39
N ALA A 229 -14.01 -2.14 14.48
CA ALA A 229 -15.38 -2.59 14.73
C ALA A 229 -16.32 -1.45 15.16
N SER A 230 -15.83 -0.21 15.24
CA SER A 230 -16.67 0.94 15.57
C SER A 230 -17.71 1.13 14.47
N SER A 231 -18.99 0.99 14.80
CA SER A 231 -20.09 1.16 13.83
C SER A 231 -20.06 2.56 13.22
N HIS A 232 -19.76 3.59 14.01
CA HIS A 232 -19.65 4.96 13.51
C HIS A 232 -18.48 5.08 12.53
N ALA A 233 -17.30 4.56 12.86
CA ALA A 233 -16.15 4.63 11.96
C ALA A 233 -16.37 3.85 10.66
N LEU A 234 -16.98 2.66 10.73
CA LEU A 234 -17.33 1.85 9.55
C LEU A 234 -18.30 2.59 8.63
N LYS A 235 -19.40 3.12 9.18
CA LYS A 235 -20.36 3.91 8.40
C LYS A 235 -19.68 5.11 7.75
N THR A 236 -18.87 5.86 8.50
CA THR A 236 -18.13 7.02 8.00
C THR A 236 -17.16 6.62 6.88
N ALA A 237 -16.35 5.59 7.08
CA ALA A 237 -15.38 5.10 6.10
C ALA A 237 -16.08 4.67 4.79
N PHE A 238 -17.15 3.86 4.88
CA PHE A 238 -17.91 3.44 3.71
C PHE A 238 -18.62 4.62 3.03
N THR A 239 -19.14 5.59 3.78
CA THR A 239 -19.70 6.81 3.19
C THR A 239 -18.66 7.58 2.40
N LEU A 240 -17.48 7.84 2.97
CA LEU A 240 -16.42 8.62 2.31
C LEU A 240 -15.90 7.91 1.05
N ASN A 241 -15.68 6.59 1.12
CA ASN A 241 -15.32 5.79 -0.05
C ASN A 241 -16.42 5.80 -1.13
N SER A 242 -17.68 5.69 -0.74
CA SER A 242 -18.81 5.74 -1.68
C SER A 242 -18.93 7.11 -2.35
N LEU A 243 -18.74 8.21 -1.61
CA LEU A 243 -18.71 9.56 -2.17
C LEU A 243 -17.55 9.73 -3.18
N ALA A 244 -16.36 9.23 -2.86
CA ALA A 244 -15.21 9.24 -3.77
C ALA A 244 -15.48 8.43 -5.04
N ALA A 245 -16.04 7.22 -4.90
CA ALA A 245 -16.38 6.35 -6.04
C ALA A 245 -17.47 6.94 -6.96
N GLN A 246 -18.31 7.84 -6.46
CA GLN A 246 -19.35 8.52 -7.23
C GLN A 246 -18.82 9.71 -8.05
N VAL A 247 -17.57 10.13 -7.85
CA VAL A 247 -16.98 11.27 -8.56
C VAL A 247 -16.83 10.91 -10.04
N LYS A 248 -17.57 11.62 -10.90
CA LYS A 248 -17.49 11.47 -12.36
C LYS A 248 -16.28 12.23 -12.89
N LEU A 249 -15.24 11.48 -13.25
CA LEU A 249 -14.04 12.04 -13.85
C LEU A 249 -14.22 12.24 -15.36
N PRO A 250 -13.79 13.38 -15.92
CA PRO A 250 -13.67 13.54 -17.36
C PRO A 250 -12.77 12.47 -17.99
N LYS A 251 -13.04 12.12 -19.25
CA LYS A 251 -12.17 11.18 -19.99
C LYS A 251 -10.81 11.83 -20.25
N ASN A 252 -9.75 11.02 -20.23
CA ASN A 252 -8.38 11.40 -20.62
C ASN A 252 -7.74 12.50 -19.77
N ILE A 253 -8.03 12.56 -18.47
CA ILE A 253 -7.31 13.43 -17.53
C ILE A 253 -6.12 12.69 -16.91
N ASP A 254 -5.12 13.43 -16.48
CA ASP A 254 -3.99 12.89 -15.71
C ASP A 254 -4.39 12.56 -14.26
N ALA A 255 -3.53 11.79 -13.58
CA ALA A 255 -3.77 11.31 -12.23
C ALA A 255 -3.89 12.44 -11.20
N ASP A 256 -3.09 13.51 -11.31
CA ASP A 256 -3.16 14.65 -10.39
C ASP A 256 -4.48 15.42 -10.58
N THR A 257 -4.89 15.66 -11.84
CA THR A 257 -6.21 16.28 -12.12
C THR A 257 -7.34 15.43 -11.54
N ALA A 258 -7.29 14.11 -11.73
CA ALA A 258 -8.28 13.18 -11.17
C ALA A 258 -8.34 13.27 -9.64
N LEU A 259 -7.17 13.33 -9.01
CA LEU A 259 -7.03 13.45 -7.56
C LEU A 259 -7.62 14.75 -7.03
N LEU A 260 -7.34 15.87 -7.71
CA LEU A 260 -7.93 17.17 -7.38
C LEU A 260 -9.47 17.13 -7.43
N HIS A 261 -10.06 16.47 -8.44
CA HIS A 261 -11.50 16.30 -8.54
C HIS A 261 -12.07 15.47 -7.39
N MET A 262 -11.42 14.38 -6.99
CA MET A 262 -11.86 13.55 -5.87
C MET A 262 -11.85 14.33 -4.56
N PHE A 263 -10.73 14.97 -4.20
CA PHE A 263 -10.64 15.76 -2.97
C PHE A 263 -11.61 16.95 -2.98
N ASN A 264 -11.77 17.64 -4.10
CA ASN A 264 -12.73 18.74 -4.23
C ASN A 264 -14.18 18.30 -3.98
N ALA A 265 -14.55 17.09 -4.38
CA ALA A 265 -15.88 16.55 -4.16
C ALA A 265 -16.09 16.07 -2.72
N VAL A 266 -15.07 15.44 -2.10
CA VAL A 266 -15.22 14.77 -0.80
C VAL A 266 -14.97 15.71 0.39
N LEU A 267 -13.91 16.53 0.35
CA LEU A 267 -13.49 17.35 1.51
C LEU A 267 -14.62 18.24 2.10
N PRO A 268 -15.45 18.93 1.31
CA PRO A 268 -16.54 19.76 1.86
C PRO A 268 -17.59 18.96 2.64
N ASN A 269 -17.70 17.66 2.40
CA ASN A 269 -18.69 16.79 3.04
C ASN A 269 -18.18 16.14 4.33
N VAL A 270 -16.86 16.14 4.59
CA VAL A 270 -16.26 15.35 5.68
C VAL A 270 -16.89 15.68 7.04
N GLU A 271 -17.02 16.96 7.41
CA GLU A 271 -17.62 17.35 8.69
C GLU A 271 -19.06 16.85 8.85
N GLN A 272 -19.89 17.00 7.81
CA GLN A 272 -21.27 16.54 7.82
C GLN A 272 -21.36 15.02 7.90
N VAL A 273 -20.45 14.30 7.25
CA VAL A 273 -20.37 12.83 7.36
C VAL A 273 -19.95 12.41 8.77
N LEU A 274 -19.02 13.12 9.41
CA LEU A 274 -18.60 12.83 10.79
C LEU A 274 -19.73 13.05 11.79
N GLU A 275 -20.46 14.17 11.69
CA GLU A 275 -21.50 14.56 12.66
C GLU A 275 -22.87 13.92 12.41
N HIS A 276 -23.20 13.62 11.14
CA HIS A 276 -24.53 13.22 10.71
C HIS A 276 -24.49 12.02 9.77
N THR A 277 -23.63 11.05 10.06
CA THR A 277 -23.39 9.87 9.21
C THR A 277 -24.67 9.15 8.80
N ASP A 278 -25.67 9.06 9.69
CA ASP A 278 -26.94 8.38 9.38
C ASP A 278 -27.73 9.00 8.21
N ARG A 279 -27.51 10.28 7.87
CA ARG A 279 -28.09 10.91 6.66
C ARG A 279 -27.52 10.37 5.35
N TYR A 280 -26.41 9.63 5.44
CA TYR A 280 -25.70 9.03 4.31
C TYR A 280 -25.90 7.51 4.25
N ALA A 281 -27.03 7.00 4.74
CA ALA A 281 -27.34 5.57 4.72
C ALA A 281 -27.20 4.95 3.32
N GLN A 282 -27.66 5.63 2.27
CA GLN A 282 -27.50 5.20 0.88
C GLN A 282 -26.03 5.00 0.46
N CYS A 283 -25.08 5.66 1.13
CA CYS A 283 -23.65 5.55 0.82
C CYS A 283 -22.98 4.38 1.57
N TYR A 284 -23.37 4.10 2.81
CA TYR A 284 -22.68 3.09 3.64
C TYR A 284 -23.38 1.72 3.69
N LEU A 285 -24.68 1.63 3.38
CA LEU A 285 -25.44 0.38 3.57
C LEU A 285 -24.88 -0.79 2.76
N GLU A 286 -24.43 -0.55 1.53
CA GLU A 286 -23.83 -1.60 0.70
C GLU A 286 -22.55 -2.18 1.36
N GLY A 287 -21.64 -1.31 1.80
CA GLY A 287 -20.41 -1.71 2.49
C GLY A 287 -20.69 -2.43 3.81
N MET A 288 -21.66 -1.93 4.60
CA MET A 288 -22.10 -2.60 5.84
C MET A 288 -22.67 -4.00 5.55
N ASN A 289 -23.52 -4.14 4.54
CA ASN A 289 -24.10 -5.43 4.14
C ASN A 289 -23.03 -6.39 3.59
N HIS A 290 -22.02 -5.88 2.89
CA HIS A 290 -20.88 -6.69 2.42
C HIS A 290 -20.03 -7.21 3.58
N LEU A 291 -19.71 -6.35 4.55
CA LEU A 291 -19.02 -6.76 5.77
C LEU A 291 -19.84 -7.77 6.57
N GLU A 292 -21.14 -7.53 6.79
CA GLU A 292 -22.00 -8.43 7.54
C GLU A 292 -22.11 -9.82 6.88
N ARG A 293 -22.25 -9.87 5.55
CA ARG A 293 -22.25 -11.13 4.80
C ARG A 293 -20.94 -11.90 4.99
N SER A 294 -19.82 -11.18 4.93
CA SER A 294 -18.48 -11.76 5.13
C SER A 294 -18.29 -12.28 6.55
N GLU A 295 -18.70 -11.52 7.56
CA GLU A 295 -18.65 -11.94 8.97
C GLU A 295 -19.55 -13.15 9.25
N ARG A 296 -20.73 -13.22 8.64
CA ARG A 296 -21.62 -14.37 8.76
C ARG A 296 -20.97 -15.64 8.21
N LEU A 297 -20.33 -15.53 7.04
CA LEU A 297 -19.59 -16.63 6.42
C LEU A 297 -18.41 -17.06 7.31
N LEU A 298 -17.62 -16.11 7.81
CA LEU A 298 -16.51 -16.40 8.69
C LEU A 298 -16.96 -16.89 10.08
N SER A 299 -18.22 -16.70 10.47
CA SER A 299 -18.79 -17.28 11.69
C SER A 299 -19.45 -18.65 11.47
N HIS A 300 -19.39 -19.20 10.25
CA HIS A 300 -19.95 -20.52 9.97
C HIS A 300 -19.23 -21.62 10.77
N PRO A 301 -19.94 -22.64 11.32
CA PRO A 301 -19.32 -23.70 12.11
C PRO A 301 -18.19 -24.47 11.40
N ASP A 302 -18.32 -24.64 10.08
CA ASP A 302 -17.31 -25.32 9.25
C ASP A 302 -16.18 -24.39 8.78
N MET A 303 -16.17 -23.11 9.17
CA MET A 303 -15.03 -22.23 8.94
C MET A 303 -13.94 -22.56 9.94
N MET A 304 -12.72 -22.81 9.46
CA MET A 304 -11.56 -23.04 10.32
C MET A 304 -10.50 -21.96 10.12
N LEU A 305 -10.04 -21.37 11.22
CA LEU A 305 -8.89 -20.47 11.27
C LEU A 305 -7.75 -21.18 12.02
N VAL A 306 -6.61 -21.36 11.35
CA VAL A 306 -5.38 -21.89 11.94
C VAL A 306 -4.29 -20.83 11.84
N GLU A 307 -3.68 -20.47 12.96
CA GLU A 307 -2.60 -19.47 13.01
C GLU A 307 -1.23 -20.13 13.24
N TYR A 308 -0.22 -19.61 12.55
CA TYR A 308 1.20 -19.92 12.70
C TYR A 308 1.97 -18.62 12.98
N PRO A 309 1.94 -18.13 14.24
CA PRO A 309 2.47 -16.81 14.58
C PRO A 309 3.98 -16.65 14.36
N ASP A 310 4.75 -17.75 14.45
CA ASP A 310 6.20 -17.81 14.24
C ASP A 310 6.61 -17.41 12.82
N ILE A 311 5.73 -17.65 11.84
CA ILE A 311 5.92 -17.26 10.44
C ILE A 311 4.94 -16.18 9.97
N ASP A 312 4.20 -15.56 10.90
CA ASP A 312 3.21 -14.51 10.66
C ASP A 312 2.08 -14.91 9.68
N LEU A 313 1.69 -16.19 9.68
CA LEU A 313 0.67 -16.75 8.77
C LEU A 313 -0.63 -17.10 9.49
N ALA A 314 -1.77 -16.71 8.93
CA ALA A 314 -3.10 -17.23 9.28
C ALA A 314 -3.73 -17.92 8.07
N VAL A 315 -4.27 -19.12 8.28
CA VAL A 315 -4.94 -19.92 7.24
C VAL A 315 -6.42 -19.98 7.54
N PHE A 316 -7.22 -19.46 6.61
CA PHE A 316 -8.68 -19.52 6.63
C PHE A 316 -9.14 -20.61 5.67
N HIS A 317 -9.76 -21.66 6.20
CA HIS A 317 -10.47 -22.66 5.41
C HIS A 317 -11.95 -22.26 5.38
N LEU A 318 -12.40 -21.79 4.22
CA LEU A 318 -13.80 -21.44 4.02
C LEU A 318 -14.65 -22.72 3.88
N PRO A 319 -15.88 -22.74 4.39
CA PRO A 319 -16.78 -23.89 4.28
C PRO A 319 -16.97 -24.37 2.82
N ALA A 320 -16.75 -25.66 2.56
CA ALA A 320 -16.88 -26.22 1.21
C ALA A 320 -18.31 -26.20 0.64
N ALA A 321 -19.32 -26.08 1.52
CA ALA A 321 -20.73 -25.98 1.14
C ALA A 321 -21.13 -24.59 0.62
N ILE A 322 -20.24 -23.60 0.70
CA ILE A 322 -20.50 -22.27 0.13
C ILE A 322 -20.60 -22.40 -1.37
N ARG A 323 -21.75 -21.96 -1.90
CA ARG A 323 -21.98 -21.96 -3.35
C ARG A 323 -20.99 -21.01 -4.02
N SER A 324 -20.45 -21.41 -5.16
CA SER A 324 -19.49 -20.61 -5.92
C SER A 324 -20.04 -19.25 -6.37
N ASP A 325 -21.37 -19.07 -6.44
CA ASP A 325 -22.01 -17.79 -6.74
C ASP A 325 -21.93 -16.76 -5.60
N GLN A 326 -21.52 -17.17 -4.40
CA GLN A 326 -21.29 -16.31 -3.24
C GLN A 326 -19.84 -15.84 -3.12
N LEU A 327 -18.93 -16.43 -3.90
CA LEU A 327 -17.52 -16.09 -3.94
C LEU A 327 -17.14 -15.63 -5.34
N ASN A 328 -16.07 -14.84 -5.44
CA ASN A 328 -15.54 -14.40 -6.71
C ASN A 328 -14.01 -14.41 -6.65
N ASP A 329 -13.40 -15.45 -7.21
CA ASP A 329 -11.94 -15.65 -7.25
C ASP A 329 -11.18 -14.60 -8.09
N GLN A 330 -11.89 -13.85 -8.92
CA GLN A 330 -11.34 -12.73 -9.67
C GLN A 330 -11.22 -11.47 -8.80
N GLN A 331 -11.99 -11.38 -7.71
CA GLN A 331 -11.96 -10.27 -6.78
C GLN A 331 -11.05 -10.57 -5.59
N PRO A 332 -10.41 -9.55 -4.98
CA PRO A 332 -9.66 -9.74 -3.76
C PRO A 332 -10.45 -10.43 -2.65
N TYR A 333 -9.78 -11.29 -1.87
CA TYR A 333 -10.39 -11.99 -0.75
C TYR A 333 -11.60 -12.83 -1.19
N LEU A 334 -11.55 -13.40 -2.39
CA LEU A 334 -12.66 -14.13 -3.02
C LEU A 334 -13.97 -13.32 -3.07
N GLY A 335 -13.89 -11.99 -3.18
CA GLY A 335 -15.04 -11.08 -3.20
C GLY A 335 -15.64 -10.79 -1.82
N LEU A 336 -14.98 -11.19 -0.73
CA LEU A 336 -15.40 -10.92 0.65
C LEU A 336 -14.71 -9.66 1.21
N SER A 337 -15.24 -9.14 2.31
CA SER A 337 -14.68 -7.98 2.99
C SER A 337 -13.38 -8.36 3.71
N ASN A 338 -12.28 -7.73 3.32
CA ASN A 338 -10.98 -7.87 3.98
C ASN A 338 -11.02 -7.48 5.48
N ILE A 339 -11.90 -6.55 5.87
CA ILE A 339 -12.12 -6.15 7.28
C ILE A 339 -12.49 -7.37 8.14
N ALA A 340 -13.34 -8.25 7.62
CA ALA A 340 -13.79 -9.45 8.34
C ALA A 340 -12.61 -10.41 8.64
N PHE A 341 -11.68 -10.56 7.69
CA PHE A 341 -10.47 -11.37 7.90
C PHE A 341 -9.50 -10.70 8.86
N HIS A 342 -9.21 -9.41 8.64
CA HIS A 342 -8.20 -8.67 9.38
C HIS A 342 -8.55 -8.48 10.87
N ASN A 343 -9.85 -8.43 11.20
CA ASN A 343 -10.32 -8.37 12.58
C ASN A 343 -10.12 -9.69 13.35
N ARG A 344 -10.03 -10.84 12.67
CA ARG A 344 -9.97 -12.17 13.29
C ARG A 344 -8.58 -12.68 13.60
N THR A 345 -7.56 -12.06 13.03
CA THR A 345 -6.17 -12.51 13.18
C THR A 345 -5.21 -11.34 13.42
N ARG A 346 -4.12 -11.63 14.13
CA ARG A 346 -2.97 -10.72 14.25
C ARG A 346 -1.89 -11.04 13.23
N CYS A 347 -2.02 -12.09 12.42
CA CYS A 347 -1.04 -12.43 11.39
C CYS A 347 -1.07 -11.43 10.22
N GLY A 348 0.10 -11.26 9.61
CA GLY A 348 0.39 -10.35 8.50
C GLY A 348 0.26 -10.98 7.12
N VAL A 349 0.35 -12.31 7.05
CA VAL A 349 0.14 -13.12 5.85
C VAL A 349 -1.12 -13.95 6.04
N LEU A 350 -2.03 -13.91 5.07
CA LEU A 350 -3.29 -14.63 5.10
C LEU A 350 -3.32 -15.61 3.94
N ALA A 351 -3.58 -16.89 4.20
CA ALA A 351 -3.92 -17.88 3.18
C ALA A 351 -5.42 -18.17 3.26
N ILE A 352 -6.15 -17.92 2.19
CA ILE A 352 -7.60 -18.13 2.10
C ILE A 352 -7.83 -19.31 1.17
N VAL A 353 -8.43 -20.38 1.70
CA VAL A 353 -8.64 -21.66 1.02
C VAL A 353 -10.11 -21.92 0.84
N HIS A 354 -10.50 -22.26 -0.38
CA HIS A 354 -11.84 -22.75 -0.70
C HIS A 354 -11.78 -23.82 -1.80
N GLY A 355 -11.98 -25.09 -1.41
CA GLY A 355 -11.77 -26.22 -2.32
C GLY A 355 -10.30 -26.28 -2.78
N THR A 356 -10.08 -26.20 -4.09
CA THR A 356 -8.74 -26.15 -4.72
C THR A 356 -8.20 -24.73 -4.87
N VAL A 357 -9.01 -23.71 -4.58
CA VAL A 357 -8.60 -22.30 -4.69
C VAL A 357 -7.80 -21.91 -3.45
N LEU A 358 -6.61 -21.35 -3.68
CA LEU A 358 -5.76 -20.72 -2.68
C LEU A 358 -5.43 -19.29 -3.11
N GLU A 359 -5.73 -18.34 -2.23
CA GLU A 359 -5.28 -16.96 -2.34
C GLU A 359 -4.41 -16.61 -1.13
N VAL A 360 -3.15 -16.24 -1.35
CA VAL A 360 -2.26 -15.75 -0.28
C VAL A 360 -2.15 -14.24 -0.38
N ARG A 361 -2.38 -13.53 0.72
CA ARG A 361 -2.33 -12.06 0.83
C ARG A 361 -1.29 -11.65 1.85
N GLN A 362 -0.51 -10.63 1.54
CA GLN A 362 0.29 -9.91 2.54
C GLN A 362 -0.39 -8.59 2.87
N ARG A 363 -0.56 -8.31 4.16
CA ARG A 363 -1.29 -7.13 4.62
C ARG A 363 -0.46 -5.85 4.53
N TYR A 364 -1.16 -4.72 4.47
CA TYR A 364 -0.58 -3.38 4.40
C TYR A 364 0.42 -3.09 5.53
N GLU A 365 0.22 -3.63 6.73
CA GLU A 365 1.11 -3.41 7.88
C GLU A 365 2.56 -3.88 7.69
N SER A 366 2.84 -4.74 6.71
CA SER A 366 4.22 -5.14 6.38
C SER A 366 4.86 -4.26 5.30
N TRP A 367 4.08 -3.36 4.70
CA TRP A 367 4.55 -2.41 3.68
C TRP A 367 5.03 -1.10 4.31
N VAL A 368 4.27 -0.53 5.25
CA VAL A 368 4.55 0.79 5.86
C VAL A 368 5.59 0.80 6.97
N GLU A 369 6.12 1.99 7.27
CA GLU A 369 6.87 2.24 8.50
C GLU A 369 5.93 2.10 9.71
N ARG A 370 6.37 1.35 10.72
CA ARG A 370 5.60 1.16 11.95
C ARG A 370 6.47 1.45 13.15
N ILE A 371 6.00 2.35 14.00
CA ILE A 371 6.67 2.70 15.26
C ILE A 371 6.32 1.74 16.39
N SER A 372 5.25 0.95 16.25
CA SER A 372 4.83 -0.01 17.27
C SER A 372 4.12 -1.24 16.71
N GLY A 373 4.17 -2.32 17.48
CA GLY A 373 3.58 -3.62 17.16
C GLY A 373 4.63 -4.63 16.71
N ILE A 374 4.15 -5.79 16.22
CA ILE A 374 5.02 -6.88 15.76
C ILE A 374 5.66 -6.47 14.43
N PRO A 375 7.01 -6.50 14.31
CA PRO A 375 7.69 -6.35 13.03
C PRO A 375 7.24 -7.43 12.07
N ARG A 376 6.85 -7.05 10.86
CA ARG A 376 6.34 -7.99 9.85
C ARG A 376 7.33 -8.07 8.69
N ALA A 377 8.11 -9.14 8.64
CA ALA A 377 8.94 -9.41 7.48
C ALA A 377 8.03 -9.60 6.26
N ARG A 378 8.22 -8.80 5.22
CA ARG A 378 7.51 -8.97 3.96
C ARG A 378 8.37 -9.81 3.02
N ARG A 379 7.87 -11.00 2.65
CA ARG A 379 8.60 -11.98 1.83
C ARG A 379 8.23 -11.77 0.36
N ASP A 380 9.18 -11.90 -0.56
CA ASP A 380 8.85 -11.88 -1.99
C ASP A 380 8.28 -13.24 -2.42
N LEU A 381 6.95 -13.34 -2.52
CA LEU A 381 6.29 -14.58 -2.91
C LEU A 381 6.46 -14.90 -4.41
N SER A 382 7.13 -14.07 -5.20
CA SER A 382 7.46 -14.42 -6.58
C SER A 382 8.47 -15.57 -6.67
N ILE A 383 9.32 -15.74 -5.65
CA ILE A 383 10.21 -16.91 -5.50
C ILE A 383 9.36 -18.18 -5.41
N PHE A 384 8.34 -18.15 -4.56
CA PHE A 384 7.43 -19.29 -4.39
C PHE A 384 6.54 -19.50 -5.63
N ALA A 385 6.06 -18.43 -6.26
CA ALA A 385 5.30 -18.50 -7.51
C ALA A 385 6.08 -19.20 -8.63
N GLN A 386 7.38 -18.89 -8.76
CA GLN A 386 8.25 -19.56 -9.72
C GLN A 386 8.38 -21.06 -9.43
N ALA A 387 8.59 -21.44 -8.17
CA ALA A 387 8.67 -22.83 -7.76
C ALA A 387 7.39 -23.60 -8.10
N LEU A 388 6.23 -23.01 -7.82
CA LEU A 388 4.93 -23.59 -8.19
C LEU A 388 4.78 -23.74 -9.70
N GLN A 389 5.22 -22.74 -10.47
CA GLN A 389 5.08 -22.71 -11.92
C GLN A 389 5.95 -23.75 -12.65
N GLN A 390 7.09 -24.16 -12.08
CA GLN A 390 8.04 -25.09 -12.75
C GLN A 390 7.39 -26.43 -13.13
N ASP A 391 6.51 -26.95 -12.28
CA ASP A 391 5.82 -28.23 -12.47
C ASP A 391 4.39 -28.07 -12.98
N GLU A 392 3.91 -26.84 -13.16
CA GLU A 392 2.59 -26.54 -13.69
C GLU A 392 2.61 -26.65 -15.22
N ARG A 393 1.79 -27.55 -15.75
CA ARG A 393 1.75 -27.89 -17.19
C ARG A 393 0.44 -27.49 -17.86
N GLU A 394 -0.54 -27.04 -17.06
CA GLU A 394 -1.84 -26.57 -17.53
C GLU A 394 -1.79 -25.10 -17.97
N GLY A 395 -2.88 -24.60 -18.55
CA GLY A 395 -2.95 -23.28 -19.18
C GLY A 395 -2.95 -22.07 -18.23
N GLY A 396 -2.86 -22.26 -16.91
CA GLY A 396 -2.82 -21.17 -15.93
C GLY A 396 -1.43 -20.88 -15.39
N VAL A 397 -1.32 -19.78 -14.63
CA VAL A 397 -0.05 -19.20 -14.17
C VAL A 397 -0.16 -18.80 -12.71
N TRP A 398 0.84 -19.15 -11.90
CA TRP A 398 1.00 -18.60 -10.56
C TRP A 398 1.55 -17.18 -10.63
N ARG A 399 0.77 -16.20 -10.16
CA ARG A 399 1.17 -14.78 -10.16
C ARG A 399 1.23 -14.24 -8.74
N TYR A 400 2.35 -13.62 -8.41
CA TYR A 400 2.48 -12.75 -7.25
C TYR A 400 2.40 -11.28 -7.68
N GLY A 401 1.68 -10.47 -6.90
CA GLY A 401 1.47 -9.06 -7.19
C GLY A 401 2.72 -8.17 -7.11
N GLY A 402 3.83 -8.64 -6.54
CA GLY A 402 5.04 -7.83 -6.33
C GLY A 402 5.12 -7.26 -4.92
N VAL A 403 6.34 -7.15 -4.40
CA VAL A 403 6.59 -6.79 -2.99
C VAL A 403 6.30 -5.31 -2.72
N GLU A 404 6.48 -4.47 -3.74
CA GLU A 404 6.27 -3.03 -3.79
C GLU A 404 4.79 -2.64 -3.74
N ASN A 405 3.88 -3.56 -4.05
CA ASN A 405 2.45 -3.30 -3.97
C ASN A 405 1.96 -3.39 -2.53
N ILE A 406 1.00 -2.54 -2.17
CA ILE A 406 0.62 -2.31 -0.77
C ILE A 406 -0.03 -3.54 -0.11
N MET A 407 -0.85 -4.30 -0.85
CA MET A 407 -1.52 -5.52 -0.39
C MET A 407 -1.48 -6.63 -1.47
N PRO A 408 -0.29 -7.17 -1.77
CA PRO A 408 -0.10 -8.06 -2.89
C PRO A 408 -0.71 -9.42 -2.62
N SER A 409 -1.11 -10.10 -3.70
CA SER A 409 -1.62 -11.46 -3.65
C SER A 409 -0.75 -12.41 -4.45
N LEU A 410 -0.61 -13.63 -3.97
CA LEU A 410 -0.22 -14.79 -4.77
C LEU A 410 -1.47 -15.62 -5.05
N LYS A 411 -1.76 -15.88 -6.32
CA LYS A 411 -2.87 -16.73 -6.76
C LYS A 411 -2.56 -17.42 -8.09
N TYR A 412 -3.27 -18.51 -8.37
CA TYR A 412 -3.30 -19.15 -9.67
C TYR A 412 -4.29 -18.41 -10.58
N GLU A 413 -3.85 -18.00 -11.77
CA GLU A 413 -4.64 -17.24 -12.74
C GLU A 413 -4.72 -18.00 -14.06
N GLY A 414 -5.92 -18.17 -14.61
CA GLY A 414 -6.13 -18.81 -15.91
C GLY A 414 -7.19 -19.90 -15.86
N PRO A 415 -7.43 -20.58 -16.98
CA PRO A 415 -8.38 -21.68 -17.04
C PRO A 415 -7.88 -22.89 -16.25
N GLY A 416 -8.82 -23.65 -15.68
CA GLY A 416 -8.52 -24.90 -14.97
C GLY A 416 -8.25 -24.71 -13.48
N SER A 417 -7.61 -25.71 -12.88
CA SER A 417 -7.17 -25.69 -11.49
C SER A 417 -5.71 -26.07 -11.44
N THR A 418 -4.98 -25.52 -10.49
CA THR A 418 -3.61 -25.96 -10.25
C THR A 418 -3.57 -27.46 -9.95
N ARG A 419 -2.50 -28.13 -10.36
CA ARG A 419 -2.29 -29.56 -10.09
C ARG A 419 -2.06 -29.90 -8.61
N TYR A 420 -1.74 -28.91 -7.78
CA TYR A 420 -1.46 -29.11 -6.36
C TYR A 420 -2.73 -29.13 -5.52
N SER A 421 -2.78 -30.01 -4.52
CA SER A 421 -3.82 -29.89 -3.49
C SER A 421 -3.56 -28.69 -2.58
N ALA A 422 -4.61 -28.19 -1.94
CA ALA A 422 -4.50 -27.10 -0.97
C ALA A 422 -3.57 -27.47 0.19
N GLU A 423 -3.58 -28.74 0.64
CA GLU A 423 -2.69 -29.23 1.70
C GLU A 423 -1.22 -29.16 1.31
N THR A 424 -0.87 -29.56 0.08
CA THR A 424 0.50 -29.47 -0.43
C THR A 424 0.93 -28.01 -0.54
N LEU A 425 0.08 -27.14 -1.10
CA LEU A 425 0.38 -25.71 -1.23
C LEU A 425 0.60 -25.05 0.14
N LEU A 426 -0.24 -25.36 1.14
CA LEU A 426 -0.09 -24.82 2.49
C LEU A 426 1.15 -25.39 3.22
N MET A 427 1.50 -26.65 2.98
CA MET A 427 2.70 -27.25 3.53
C MET A 427 3.95 -26.54 2.99
N GLU A 428 4.04 -26.39 1.67
CA GLU A 428 5.14 -25.71 0.99
C GLU A 428 5.21 -24.22 1.32
N LEU A 429 4.06 -23.51 1.37
CA LEU A 429 4.01 -22.11 1.77
C LEU A 429 4.57 -21.91 3.18
N ARG A 430 4.23 -22.78 4.13
CA ARG A 430 4.76 -22.71 5.49
C ARG A 430 6.26 -22.92 5.51
N GLN A 431 6.77 -23.89 4.74
CA GLN A 431 8.20 -24.14 4.66
C GLN A 431 8.92 -22.93 4.05
N PHE A 432 8.44 -22.43 2.91
CA PHE A 432 8.95 -21.22 2.27
C PHE A 432 8.98 -20.02 3.23
N LEU A 433 7.91 -19.73 3.95
CA LEU A 433 7.85 -18.58 4.86
C LEU A 433 8.81 -18.67 6.06
N LYS A 434 9.27 -19.88 6.43
CA LYS A 434 10.30 -20.07 7.47
C LYS A 434 11.68 -19.66 7.00
N VAL A 435 11.99 -19.89 5.72
CA VAL A 435 13.34 -19.74 5.17
C VAL A 435 13.51 -18.49 4.31
N ALA A 436 12.42 -17.95 3.76
CA ALA A 436 12.44 -16.82 2.86
C ALA A 436 12.89 -15.54 3.58
N PRO A 437 13.92 -14.84 3.05
CA PRO A 437 14.37 -13.60 3.65
C PRO A 437 13.30 -12.51 3.52
N ALA A 438 13.37 -11.51 4.39
CA ALA A 438 12.60 -10.30 4.20
C ALA A 438 13.07 -9.58 2.94
N ALA A 439 12.15 -9.32 2.02
CA ALA A 439 12.41 -8.62 0.76
C ALA A 439 12.06 -7.12 0.84
N TRP A 440 11.26 -6.72 1.84
CA TRP A 440 10.86 -5.33 2.08
C TRP A 440 10.77 -5.04 3.58
N SER A 441 11.31 -3.88 3.97
CA SER A 441 11.29 -3.38 5.34
C SER A 441 10.73 -1.97 5.39
N GLY A 442 9.46 -1.82 5.75
CA GLY A 442 8.83 -0.50 5.82
C GLY A 442 9.46 0.43 6.86
N SER A 443 10.12 -0.13 7.89
CA SER A 443 10.91 0.65 8.86
C SER A 443 12.40 0.63 8.49
N PRO A 444 13.15 1.72 8.76
CA PRO A 444 14.60 1.71 8.60
C PRO A 444 15.19 0.56 9.43
N GLN A 445 16.05 -0.27 8.85
CA GLN A 445 16.83 -1.19 9.66
C GLN A 445 17.77 -0.36 10.55
N PRO A 446 17.87 -0.65 11.86
CA PRO A 446 18.88 0.00 12.69
C PRO A 446 20.26 -0.26 12.07
N ALA A 447 21.01 0.82 11.84
CA ALA A 447 22.36 0.80 11.29
C ALA A 447 23.34 0.06 12.21
#